data_AF-A0A2N9LBW0-F1
#
_entry.id   AF-A0A2N9LBW0-F1
#
_cell.length_a   1.000
_cell.length_b   1.000
_cell.length_c   1.000
_cell.angle_alpha   90.00
_cell.angle_beta   90.00
_cell.angle_gamma   90.00
#
_symmetry.space_group_name_H-M   'P 1'
#
loop_
_entity.id
_entity.type
_entity.pdbx_description
1 polymer ?
#
loop_
_entity_poly.entity_id
_entity_poly.type
_entity_poly.pdbx_seq_one_letter_code
_entity_poly.pdbx_strand_id
1 'polypeptide(L)'
;MVAITPEGEALTLLDDGEPGATARFEAEFAGGQPVSAQTLAACGGKVAPWISSVTFGGAQLRTVYLGSLKGTTIPYFSSPVAGLPMVHW
;
A
#
# COMPACT_ATOMS: atom_id res chain seq x y z
N MET A 1 -2.84 2.98 -0.88
CA MET A 1 -2.17 3.39 -2.13
C MET A 1 -3.05 4.37 -2.87
N VAL A 2 -2.48 5.49 -3.29
CA VAL A 2 -3.18 6.52 -4.05
C VAL A 2 -2.48 6.75 -5.38
N ALA A 3 -3.24 7.12 -6.41
CA ALA A 3 -2.72 7.77 -7.60
C ALA A 3 -3.10 9.25 -7.54
N ILE A 4 -2.19 10.13 -7.94
CA ILE A 4 -2.46 11.55 -8.11
C ILE A 4 -2.69 11.78 -9.61
N THR A 5 -3.84 12.33 -9.99
CA THR A 5 -4.16 12.62 -11.39
C THR A 5 -3.35 13.81 -11.91
N PRO A 6 -3.23 14.03 -13.23
CA PRO A 6 -2.61 15.23 -13.78
C PRO A 6 -3.23 16.54 -13.28
N GLU A 7 -4.51 16.52 -12.92
CA GLU A 7 -5.27 17.64 -12.37
C GLU A 7 -5.04 17.83 -10.86
N GLY A 8 -4.29 16.92 -10.21
CA GLY A 8 -3.95 16.96 -8.79
C GLY A 8 -4.94 16.23 -7.87
N GLU A 9 -5.89 15.48 -8.41
CA GLU A 9 -6.85 14.74 -7.61
C GLU A 9 -6.25 13.44 -7.05
N ALA A 10 -6.58 13.09 -5.81
CA ALA A 10 -6.16 11.83 -5.21
C ALA A 10 -7.23 10.75 -5.41
N LEU A 11 -6.84 9.67 -6.11
CA LEU A 11 -7.65 8.47 -6.29
C LEU A 11 -7.14 7.34 -5.39
N THR A 12 -7.98 6.83 -4.50
CA THR A 12 -7.66 5.64 -3.71
C THR A 12 -7.74 4.40 -4.59
N LEU A 13 -6.59 3.76 -4.83
CA LEU A 13 -6.50 2.54 -5.65
C LEU A 13 -6.55 1.26 -4.81
N LEU A 14 -6.05 1.33 -3.58
CA LEU A 14 -6.05 0.22 -2.64
C LEU A 14 -6.00 0.77 -1.22
N ASP A 15 -6.88 0.25 -0.37
CA ASP A 15 -6.80 0.40 1.08
C ASP A 15 -6.79 -1.00 1.70
N ASP A 16 -5.64 -1.43 2.20
CA ASP A 16 -5.41 -2.73 2.82
C ASP A 16 -4.81 -2.55 4.22
N GLY A 17 -5.16 -1.47 4.91
CA GLY A 17 -4.90 -1.34 6.34
C GLY A 17 -5.94 -2.11 7.15
N GLU A 18 -5.61 -2.51 8.39
CA GLU A 18 -6.62 -2.95 9.36
C GLU A 18 -7.10 -1.71 10.13
N PRO A 19 -8.33 -1.20 9.90
CA PRO A 19 -8.75 0.11 10.41
C PRO A 19 -8.72 0.22 11.94
N GLY A 20 -9.03 -0.86 12.67
CA GLY A 20 -9.01 -0.85 14.13
C GLY A 20 -7.59 -0.69 14.69
N ALA A 21 -6.64 -1.43 14.13
CA ALA A 21 -5.23 -1.35 14.48
C ALA A 21 -4.63 0.00 14.07
N THR A 22 -5.01 0.55 12.90
CA THR A 22 -4.61 1.90 12.49
C THR A 22 -5.14 2.96 13.46
N ALA A 23 -6.41 2.89 13.89
CA ALA A 23 -6.94 3.83 14.87
C ALA A 23 -6.19 3.77 16.22
N ARG A 24 -5.82 2.57 16.66
CA ARG A 24 -4.99 2.37 17.86
C ARG A 24 -3.56 2.90 17.66
N PHE A 25 -2.98 2.68 16.48
CA PHE A 25 -1.67 3.23 16.11
C PHE A 25 -1.68 4.76 16.26
N GLU A 26 -2.67 5.43 15.67
CA GLU A 26 -2.82 6.88 15.74
C GLU A 26 -2.98 7.36 17.19
N ALA A 27 -3.76 6.65 18.00
CA ALA A 27 -3.95 6.98 19.42
C ALA A 27 -2.65 6.83 20.24
N GLU A 28 -1.89 5.74 20.03
CA GLU A 28 -0.59 5.54 20.69
C GLU A 28 0.43 6.60 20.25
N PHE A 29 0.49 6.87 18.95
CA PHE A 29 1.38 7.87 18.37
C PHE A 29 1.08 9.29 18.91
N ALA A 30 -0.19 9.68 18.96
CA ALA A 30 -0.62 10.97 19.50
C ALA A 30 -0.28 11.16 20.99
N GLY A 31 -0.13 10.06 21.73
CA GLY A 31 0.34 10.08 23.13
C GLY A 31 1.80 10.48 23.31
N GLY A 32 2.57 10.64 22.23
CA GLY A 32 3.97 11.06 22.27
C GLY A 32 4.94 9.99 22.78
N GLN A 33 4.47 8.74 22.92
CA GLN A 33 5.29 7.57 23.22
C GLN A 33 5.51 6.74 21.94
N PRO A 34 6.56 5.90 21.87
CA PRO A 34 6.71 4.95 20.78
C PRO A 34 5.49 4.04 20.67
N VAL A 35 4.99 3.85 19.45
CA VAL A 35 3.93 2.88 19.17
C VAL A 35 4.42 1.47 19.49
N SER A 36 3.60 0.68 20.17
CA SER A 36 3.96 -0.67 20.56
C SER A 36 4.19 -1.58 19.34
N ALA A 37 5.11 -2.53 19.48
CA ALA A 37 5.37 -3.53 18.44
C ALA A 37 4.13 -4.37 18.10
N GLN A 38 3.24 -4.60 19.08
CA GLN A 38 1.98 -5.30 18.88
C GLN A 38 1.02 -4.49 17.99
N THR A 39 0.88 -3.19 18.24
CA THR A 39 0.03 -2.31 17.44
C THR A 39 0.57 -2.17 16.02
N LEU A 40 1.88 -1.95 15.86
CA LEU A 40 2.57 -1.98 14.55
C LEU A 40 2.31 -3.29 13.79
N ALA A 41 2.47 -4.45 14.45
CA ALA A 41 2.24 -5.77 13.87
C ALA A 41 0.80 -5.98 13.38
N ALA A 42 -0.18 -5.35 14.02
CA ALA A 42 -1.59 -5.50 13.70
C ALA A 42 -2.08 -4.59 12.56
N CYS A 43 -1.32 -3.57 12.16
CA CYS A 43 -1.76 -2.59 11.14
C CYS A 43 -1.86 -3.16 9.72
N GLY A 44 -1.22 -4.29 9.42
CA GLY A 44 -1.25 -4.90 8.09
C GLY A 44 -2.60 -5.54 7.79
N GLY A 45 -3.16 -5.26 6.60
CA GLY A 45 -4.35 -5.94 6.10
C GLY A 45 -4.07 -7.33 5.55
N LYS A 46 -4.92 -7.77 4.62
CA LYS A 46 -5.02 -9.17 4.18
C LYS A 46 -4.49 -9.40 2.78
N VAL A 47 -4.53 -8.39 1.91
CA VAL A 47 -4.12 -8.52 0.52
C VAL A 47 -2.60 -8.58 0.44
N ALA A 48 -1.93 -7.57 0.97
CA ALA A 48 -0.48 -7.42 0.97
C ALA A 48 -0.02 -6.95 2.37
N PRO A 49 -0.02 -7.82 3.39
CA PRO A 49 0.30 -7.41 4.77
C PRO A 49 1.69 -6.78 4.84
N TRP A 50 1.77 -5.55 5.36
CA TRP A 50 3.01 -4.76 5.39
C TRP A 50 3.56 -4.53 3.98
N ILE A 51 2.79 -3.82 3.15
CA ILE A 51 3.18 -3.41 1.80
C ILE A 51 4.51 -2.65 1.87
N SER A 52 5.50 -3.10 1.10
CA SER A 52 6.83 -2.49 1.04
C SER A 52 7.18 -1.92 -0.32
N SER A 53 6.57 -2.42 -1.39
CA SER A 53 6.85 -1.97 -2.73
C SER A 53 5.65 -2.13 -3.67
N VAL A 54 5.69 -1.39 -4.76
CA VAL A 54 4.73 -1.44 -5.86
C VAL A 54 5.50 -1.37 -7.17
N THR A 55 5.08 -2.15 -8.16
CA THR A 55 5.58 -2.02 -9.54
C THR A 55 4.46 -2.18 -10.55
N PHE A 56 4.59 -1.52 -11.70
CA PHE A 56 3.65 -1.62 -12.81
C PHE A 56 4.24 -2.49 -13.91
N GLY A 57 3.45 -3.42 -14.43
CA GLY A 57 3.83 -4.31 -15.52
C GLY A 57 2.70 -4.55 -16.51
N GLY A 58 2.91 -5.55 -17.38
CA GLY A 58 2.06 -5.82 -18.52
C GLY A 58 2.29 -4.84 -19.68
N ALA A 59 1.82 -5.21 -20.88
CA ALA A 59 2.09 -4.45 -22.11
C ALA A 59 1.59 -2.99 -22.08
N GLN A 60 0.56 -2.71 -21.26
CA GLN A 60 -0.02 -1.38 -21.10
C GLN A 60 0.44 -0.66 -19.81
N LEU A 61 1.34 -1.27 -19.03
CA LEU A 61 1.75 -0.78 -17.70
C LEU A 61 0.56 -0.55 -16.75
N ARG A 62 -0.47 -1.39 -16.86
CA ARG A 62 -1.70 -1.28 -16.04
C ARG A 62 -1.81 -2.38 -15.00
N THR A 63 -0.94 -3.39 -15.00
CA THR A 63 -0.96 -4.40 -13.95
C THR A 63 -0.09 -3.94 -12.80
N VAL A 64 -0.68 -3.68 -11.64
CA VAL A 64 0.06 -3.38 -10.42
C VAL A 64 0.41 -4.69 -9.71
N TYR A 65 1.67 -4.85 -9.30
CA TYR A 65 2.14 -5.92 -8.41
C TYR A 65 2.59 -5.32 -7.08
N LEU A 66 2.26 -6.01 -5.97
CA LEU A 66 2.53 -5.55 -4.62
C LEU A 66 3.57 -6.44 -3.94
N GLY A 67 4.64 -5.82 -3.45
CA GLY A 67 5.59 -6.45 -2.54
C GLY A 67 5.13 -6.30 -1.09
N SER A 68 5.31 -7.34 -0.29
CA SER A 68 4.80 -7.43 1.08
C SER A 68 5.84 -8.11 1.97
N LEU A 69 6.14 -7.49 3.12
CA LEU A 69 7.15 -8.03 4.07
C LEU A 69 6.65 -9.25 4.83
N LYS A 70 5.34 -9.39 5.02
CA LYS A 70 4.72 -10.48 5.78
C LYS A 70 3.80 -11.36 4.91
N GLY A 71 3.85 -11.17 3.59
CA GLY A 71 3.09 -11.93 2.61
C GLY A 71 3.88 -13.10 2.05
N THR A 72 3.16 -14.10 1.53
CA THR A 72 3.73 -15.28 0.86
C THR A 72 3.34 -15.37 -0.62
N THR A 73 2.63 -14.36 -1.11
CA THR A 73 2.16 -14.25 -2.49
C THR A 73 2.55 -12.86 -3.04
N ILE A 74 2.40 -12.68 -4.35
CA ILE A 74 2.51 -11.38 -5.01
C ILE A 74 1.11 -11.02 -5.52
N PRO A 75 0.30 -10.30 -4.74
CA PRO A 75 -1.00 -9.81 -5.19
C PRO A 75 -0.83 -8.84 -6.35
N TYR A 76 -1.78 -8.87 -7.27
CA TYR A 76 -1.81 -7.96 -8.40
C TYR A 76 -3.24 -7.59 -8.78
N PHE A 77 -3.39 -6.42 -9.40
CA PHE A 77 -4.68 -5.95 -9.90
C PHE A 77 -4.50 -5.00 -11.10
N SER A 78 -5.59 -4.76 -11.84
CA SER A 78 -5.60 -3.82 -12.96
C SER A 78 -5.86 -2.39 -12.47
N SER A 79 -4.92 -1.49 -12.72
CA SER A 79 -5.00 -0.08 -12.34
C SER A 79 -5.70 0.77 -13.41
N PRO A 80 -6.61 1.68 -13.01
CA PRO A 80 -7.22 2.65 -13.92
C PRO A 80 -6.24 3.70 -14.44
N VAL A 81 -5.06 3.81 -13.82
CA VAL A 81 -3.96 4.69 -14.23
C VAL A 81 -2.76 3.82 -14.62
N ALA A 82 -2.16 4.08 -15.79
CA ALA A 82 -0.95 3.37 -16.20
C ALA A 82 0.27 3.87 -15.40
N GLY A 83 1.18 2.98 -15.06
CA GLY A 83 2.48 3.32 -14.52
C GLY A 83 3.40 3.96 -15.56
N LEU A 84 4.49 4.55 -15.10
CA LEU A 84 5.52 5.07 -15.99
C LEU A 84 6.38 3.92 -16.54
N PRO A 85 6.85 4.01 -17.79
CA PRO A 85 7.89 3.13 -18.29
C PRO A 85 9.08 3.15 -17.34
N MET A 86 9.62 1.96 -17.02
CA MET A 86 10.82 1.87 -16.21
C MET A 86 11.95 2.60 -16.93
N VAL A 87 12.68 3.44 -16.20
CA VAL A 87 13.87 4.13 -16.74
C VAL A 87 15.03 3.17 -17.01
N HIS A 88 14.93 1.95 -16.49
CA HIS A 88 15.85 0.83 -16.69
C HIS A 88 15.05 -0.47 -16.92
N TRP A 89 15.74 -1.55 -17.23
CA TRP A 89 15.22 -2.80 -17.83
C TRP A 89 14.37 -3.66 -16.91
#